data_AF-A0A6H1ZWG4-F1
#
_entry.id   AF-A0A6H1ZWG4-F1
#
_cell.length_a   1.000
_cell.length_b   1.000
_cell.length_c   1.000
_cell.angle_alpha   90.00
_cell.angle_beta   90.00
_cell.angle_gamma   90.00
#
_symmetry.space_group_name_H-M   'P 1'
#
loop_
_entity.id
_entity.type
_entity.pdbx_description
1 polymer ?
#
loop_
_entity_poly.entity_id
_entity_poly.type
_entity_poly.pdbx_seq_one_letter_code
_entity_poly.pdbx_strand_id
1 'polypeptide(L)'
;MKKEYKGYSIEFDEKGDCFVAYKNGEQFAINISMAKLKEQIDMLTKKAFQRLPIYYNYSPEKIQEGEITSFNSVEKGVWISYGKEKQREKKGLRWDGNNLIHKTKENLAILQEIQKIVLEKERLEKKEEKLTEKLTYYTYSELCKISGQTELDG
;
A
#
# COMPACT_ATOMS: atom_id res chain seq x y z
N MET A 1 -18.61 -33.51 -18.89
CA MET A 1 -17.22 -33.88 -19.28
C MET A 1 -16.24 -33.20 -18.33
N LYS A 2 -15.40 -33.95 -17.61
CA LYS A 2 -14.43 -33.42 -16.63
C LYS A 2 -13.08 -33.19 -17.30
N LYS A 3 -12.51 -31.99 -17.15
CA LYS A 3 -11.19 -31.61 -17.70
C LYS A 3 -10.29 -31.08 -16.60
N GLU A 4 -9.05 -31.53 -16.56
CA GLU A 4 -8.05 -31.01 -15.61
C GLU A 4 -7.31 -29.80 -16.19
N TYR A 5 -7.12 -28.75 -15.38
CA TYR A 5 -6.35 -27.56 -15.74
C TYR A 5 -5.59 -26.99 -14.55
N LYS A 6 -4.24 -27.00 -14.61
CA LYS A 6 -3.34 -26.53 -13.53
C LYS A 6 -3.69 -27.07 -12.13
N GLY A 7 -4.16 -28.32 -12.07
CA GLY A 7 -4.57 -29.02 -10.85
C GLY A 7 -5.96 -28.63 -10.33
N TYR A 8 -6.78 -27.98 -11.15
CA TYR A 8 -8.21 -27.77 -10.92
C TYR A 8 -9.00 -28.69 -11.84
N SER A 9 -10.07 -29.29 -11.32
CA SER A 9 -10.99 -30.05 -12.15
C SER A 9 -12.11 -29.14 -12.63
N ILE A 10 -12.29 -29.03 -13.94
CA ILE A 10 -13.30 -28.20 -14.59
C ILE A 10 -14.42 -29.11 -15.09
N GLU A 11 -15.64 -28.76 -14.74
CA GLU A 11 -16.87 -29.44 -15.16
C GLU A 11 -17.78 -28.41 -15.85
N PHE A 12 -18.56 -28.85 -16.83
CA PHE A 12 -19.58 -28.00 -17.44
C PHE A 12 -20.91 -28.33 -16.77
N ASP A 13 -21.52 -27.35 -16.13
CA ASP A 13 -22.86 -27.44 -15.56
C ASP A 13 -23.88 -27.10 -16.65
N GLU A 14 -24.56 -28.13 -17.15
CA GLU A 14 -25.59 -28.00 -18.18
C GLU A 14 -26.82 -27.22 -17.70
N LYS A 15 -27.11 -27.21 -16.39
CA LYS A 15 -28.26 -26.48 -15.85
C LYS A 15 -27.99 -24.98 -15.81
N GLY A 16 -26.77 -24.60 -15.44
CA GLY A 16 -26.32 -23.21 -15.36
C GLY A 16 -25.72 -22.66 -16.65
N ASP A 17 -25.58 -23.49 -17.70
CA ASP A 17 -24.89 -23.17 -18.96
C ASP A 17 -23.51 -22.53 -18.73
N CYS A 18 -22.72 -23.15 -17.85
CA CYS A 18 -21.47 -22.56 -17.39
C CYS A 18 -20.41 -23.60 -17.05
N PHE A 19 -19.16 -23.14 -17.01
CA PHE A 19 -18.03 -23.93 -16.54
C PHE A 19 -17.79 -23.66 -15.05
N VAL A 20 -17.64 -24.73 -14.28
CA VAL A 20 -17.36 -24.71 -12.85
C VAL A 20 -15.98 -25.33 -12.63
N ALA A 21 -15.12 -24.63 -11.89
CA ALA A 21 -13.84 -25.15 -11.45
C ALA A 21 -13.93 -25.62 -10.00
N TYR A 22 -13.34 -26.77 -9.71
CA TYR A 22 -13.20 -27.32 -8.38
C TYR A 22 -11.72 -27.49 -8.01
N LYS A 23 -11.40 -27.29 -6.74
CA LYS A 23 -10.10 -27.60 -6.16
C LYS A 23 -10.31 -28.47 -4.93
N ASN A 24 -9.67 -29.65 -4.91
CA ASN A 24 -9.80 -30.61 -3.81
C ASN A 24 -11.26 -30.97 -3.45
N GLY A 25 -12.16 -31.01 -4.44
CA GLY A 25 -13.58 -31.31 -4.25
C GLY A 25 -14.47 -30.11 -3.90
N GLU A 26 -13.90 -28.94 -3.63
CA GLU A 26 -14.66 -27.72 -3.32
C GLU A 26 -14.84 -26.86 -4.57
N GLN A 27 -16.04 -26.30 -4.75
CA GLN A 27 -16.32 -25.36 -5.84
C GLN A 27 -15.52 -24.07 -5.63
N PHE A 28 -14.71 -23.73 -6.62
CA PHE A 28 -13.78 -22.61 -6.56
C PHE A 28 -14.28 -21.40 -7.35
N ALA A 29 -14.67 -21.61 -8.61
CA ALA A 29 -15.08 -20.52 -9.51
C ALA A 29 -16.10 -21.02 -10.52
N ILE A 30 -16.93 -20.10 -11.03
CA ILE A 30 -17.97 -20.35 -12.03
C ILE A 30 -17.90 -19.26 -13.10
N ASN A 31 -17.98 -19.65 -14.37
CA ASN A 31 -17.98 -18.69 -15.48
C ASN A 31 -18.66 -19.28 -16.72
N ILE A 32 -19.33 -18.43 -17.50
CA ILE A 32 -20.06 -18.85 -18.72
C ILE A 32 -19.08 -19.37 -19.79
N SER A 33 -17.87 -18.82 -19.86
CA SER A 33 -16.87 -19.24 -20.85
C SER A 33 -15.67 -19.94 -20.21
N MET A 34 -15.23 -21.02 -20.85
CA MET A 34 -14.03 -21.76 -20.45
C MET A 34 -12.76 -20.88 -20.49
N ALA A 35 -12.70 -19.90 -21.41
CA ALA A 35 -11.58 -18.97 -21.52
C ALA A 35 -11.44 -18.08 -20.27
N LYS A 36 -12.54 -17.43 -19.84
CA LYS A 36 -12.53 -16.61 -18.62
C LYS A 36 -12.27 -17.43 -17.35
N LEU A 37 -12.78 -18.67 -17.29
CA LEU A 37 -12.49 -19.55 -16.18
C LEU A 37 -11.00 -19.90 -16.09
N LYS A 38 -10.36 -20.18 -17.23
CA LYS A 38 -8.91 -20.42 -17.29
C LYS A 38 -8.10 -19.18 -16.90
N GLU A 39 -8.50 -18.00 -17.37
CA GLU A 39 -7.85 -16.73 -16.99
C GLU A 39 -7.90 -16.50 -15.46
N GLN A 40 -9.05 -16.75 -14.83
CA GLN A 40 -9.18 -16.67 -13.36
C GLN A 40 -8.28 -17.68 -12.64
N ILE A 41 -8.21 -18.93 -13.12
CA ILE A 41 -7.30 -19.94 -12.57
C ILE A 41 -5.83 -19.51 -12.76
N ASP A 42 -5.51 -18.96 -13.93
CA ASP A 42 -4.16 -18.52 -14.29
C ASP A 42 -3.68 -17.40 -13.38
N MET A 43 -4.50 -16.37 -13.15
CA MET A 43 -4.21 -15.27 -12.23
C MET A 43 -3.92 -15.75 -10.79
N LEU A 44 -4.48 -16.88 -10.37
CA LEU A 44 -4.42 -17.38 -9.00
C LEU A 44 -3.32 -18.43 -8.80
N THR A 45 -2.80 -19.04 -9.86
CA THR A 45 -1.64 -19.94 -9.75
C THR A 45 -0.37 -19.13 -9.50
N LYS A 46 0.25 -19.31 -8.32
CA LYS A 46 1.52 -18.68 -7.87
C LYS A 46 2.67 -18.64 -8.90
N LYS A 47 2.63 -19.47 -9.96
CA LYS A 47 3.64 -19.50 -11.03
C LYS A 47 3.41 -18.46 -12.14
N ALA A 48 2.21 -17.91 -12.29
CA ALA A 48 1.90 -16.90 -13.31
C ALA A 48 2.11 -15.46 -12.82
N PHE A 49 2.08 -15.24 -11.51
CA PHE A 49 2.35 -13.92 -10.95
C PHE A 49 3.85 -13.62 -11.04
N GLN A 50 4.23 -12.80 -12.03
CA GLN A 50 5.58 -12.25 -12.07
C GLN A 50 5.75 -11.35 -10.85
N ARG A 51 6.75 -11.69 -10.03
CA ARG A 51 7.04 -10.88 -8.86
C ARG A 51 7.48 -9.48 -9.28
N LEU A 52 6.97 -8.47 -8.60
CA LEU A 52 7.20 -7.07 -8.97
C LEU A 52 8.05 -6.38 -7.90
N PRO A 53 9.27 -5.91 -8.24
CA PRO A 53 10.08 -5.18 -7.31
C PRO A 53 9.48 -3.78 -7.09
N ILE A 54 9.39 -3.36 -5.83
CA ILE A 54 8.75 -2.11 -5.44
C ILE A 54 9.57 -1.37 -4.39
N TYR A 55 9.37 -0.06 -4.33
CA TYR A 55 9.58 0.76 -3.15
C TYR A 55 8.23 0.94 -2.44
N TYR A 56 8.25 0.93 -1.11
CA TYR A 56 7.07 1.34 -0.35
C TYR A 56 7.46 2.04 0.95
N ASN A 57 6.59 2.94 1.40
CA ASN A 57 6.86 3.81 2.54
C ASN A 57 5.94 3.42 3.71
N TYR A 58 6.53 2.95 4.82
CA TYR A 58 5.76 2.66 6.05
C TYR A 58 5.72 3.85 7.01
N SER A 59 6.71 4.74 6.91
CA SER A 59 6.78 5.97 7.69
C SER A 59 7.45 7.07 6.85
N PRO A 60 7.25 8.35 7.18
CA PRO A 60 7.92 9.48 6.52
C PRO A 60 9.44 9.33 6.42
N GLU A 61 10.04 8.62 7.38
CA GLU A 61 11.49 8.54 7.55
C GLU A 61 12.17 7.45 6.74
N LYS A 62 11.45 6.43 6.24
CA LYS A 62 12.10 5.24 5.65
C LYS A 62 11.38 4.69 4.43
N ILE A 63 12.01 4.91 3.27
CA ILE A 63 11.73 4.18 2.04
C ILE A 63 12.29 2.76 2.18
N GLN A 64 11.45 1.75 1.99
CA GLN A 64 11.85 0.36 2.07
C GLN A 64 11.75 -0.33 0.70
N GLU A 65 12.70 -1.21 0.41
CA GLU A 65 12.66 -2.07 -0.77
C GLU A 65 11.91 -3.37 -0.46
N GLY A 66 11.08 -3.79 -1.40
CA GLY A 66 10.36 -5.04 -1.32
C GLY A 66 9.98 -5.61 -2.67
N GLU A 67 9.19 -6.67 -2.61
CA GLU A 67 8.70 -7.39 -3.78
C GLU A 67 7.25 -7.81 -3.55
N ILE A 68 6.37 -7.50 -4.50
CA ILE A 68 5.03 -8.08 -4.52
C ILE A 68 5.18 -9.55 -4.95
N THR A 69 4.73 -10.46 -4.09
CA THR A 69 4.90 -11.91 -4.26
C THR A 69 3.62 -12.63 -4.68
N SER A 70 2.47 -12.01 -4.44
CA SER A 70 1.16 -12.51 -4.90
C SER A 70 0.08 -11.45 -4.73
N PHE A 71 -0.94 -11.50 -5.58
CA PHE A 71 -2.18 -10.74 -5.46
C PHE A 71 -3.34 -11.69 -5.13
N ASN A 72 -4.18 -11.32 -4.16
CA ASN A 72 -5.43 -12.01 -3.89
C ASN A 72 -6.59 -11.16 -4.39
N SER A 73 -7.26 -11.60 -5.46
CA SER A 73 -8.39 -10.89 -6.06
C SER A 73 -9.66 -10.93 -5.21
N VAL A 74 -9.87 -11.97 -4.40
CA VAL A 74 -11.02 -12.12 -3.51
C VAL A 74 -10.93 -11.13 -2.35
N GLU A 75 -9.73 -11.00 -1.78
CA GLU A 75 -9.47 -10.10 -0.65
C GLU A 75 -8.98 -8.72 -1.09
N LYS A 76 -8.81 -8.52 -2.41
CA LYS A 76 -8.24 -7.31 -3.04
C LYS A 76 -6.97 -6.83 -2.32
N GLY A 77 -6.09 -7.76 -1.98
CA GLY A 77 -4.88 -7.50 -1.19
C GLY A 77 -3.62 -7.98 -1.89
N VAL A 78 -2.49 -7.35 -1.56
CA VAL A 78 -1.16 -7.75 -2.03
C VAL A 78 -0.33 -8.32 -0.89
N TRP A 79 0.49 -9.33 -1.22
CA TRP A 79 1.50 -9.85 -0.31
C TRP A 79 2.86 -9.29 -0.68
N ILE A 80 3.50 -8.62 0.26
CA ILE A 80 4.81 -8.00 0.07
C ILE A 80 5.84 -8.76 0.88
N SER A 81 6.98 -9.04 0.26
CA SER A 81 8.16 -9.55 0.95
C SER A 81 9.22 -8.46 1.03
N TYR A 82 9.84 -8.29 2.20
CA TYR A 82 10.83 -7.24 2.44
C TYR A 82 11.91 -7.66 3.44
N GLY A 83 13.01 -6.89 3.46
CA GLY A 83 14.14 -7.10 4.36
C GLY A 83 14.98 -8.34 4.02
N LYS A 84 16.14 -8.47 4.70
CA LYS A 84 17.08 -9.59 4.47
C LYS A 84 16.48 -10.95 4.83
N GLU A 85 15.60 -10.97 5.82
CA GLU A 85 14.90 -12.19 6.28
C GLU A 85 13.65 -12.52 5.48
N LYS A 86 13.32 -11.74 4.43
CA LYS A 86 12.12 -11.92 3.60
C LYS A 86 10.84 -12.01 4.42
N GLN A 87 10.72 -11.15 5.43
CA GLN A 87 9.48 -10.97 6.18
C GLN A 87 8.35 -10.73 5.19
N ARG A 88 7.20 -11.35 5.43
CA ARG A 88 6.07 -11.37 4.49
C ARG A 88 4.85 -10.79 5.17
N GLU A 89 4.32 -9.72 4.60
CA GLU A 89 3.17 -9.02 5.15
C GLU A 89 2.06 -8.95 4.10
N LYS A 90 0.81 -9.08 4.57
CA LYS A 90 -0.39 -8.87 3.76
C LYS A 90 -0.85 -7.43 3.92
N LYS A 91 -1.05 -6.75 2.81
CA LYS A 91 -1.58 -5.38 2.78
C LYS A 91 -2.93 -5.39 2.09
N GLY A 92 -3.97 -5.00 2.83
CA GLY A 92 -5.36 -4.96 2.34
C GLY A 92 -5.68 -3.66 1.59
N LEU A 93 -6.90 -3.55 1.06
CA LEU A 93 -7.42 -2.40 0.29
C LEU A 93 -7.25 -1.01 0.91
N ARG A 94 -7.22 -0.90 2.25
CA ARG A 94 -6.99 0.37 2.97
C ARG A 94 -5.54 0.85 2.89
N TRP A 95 -4.66 0.00 2.38
CA TRP A 95 -3.34 0.41 1.93
C TRP A 95 -3.49 0.85 0.48
N ASP A 96 -3.82 2.12 0.32
CA ASP A 96 -3.95 2.76 -0.97
C ASP A 96 -2.71 2.42 -1.79
N GLY A 97 -2.90 1.88 -3.00
CA GLY A 97 -1.80 1.51 -3.90
C GLY A 97 -0.81 2.65 -4.18
N ASN A 98 -1.16 3.88 -3.78
CA ASN A 98 -0.32 5.08 -3.73
C ASN A 98 0.99 4.90 -2.94
N ASN A 99 1.04 3.97 -1.99
CA ASN A 99 2.25 3.69 -1.21
C ASN A 99 3.17 2.64 -1.85
N LEU A 100 2.78 2.03 -2.99
CA LEU A 100 3.57 1.03 -3.70
C LEU A 100 4.02 1.60 -5.04
N ILE A 101 5.31 1.80 -5.21
CA ILE A 101 5.87 2.38 -6.42
C ILE A 101 6.85 1.39 -7.05
N HIS A 102 6.83 1.27 -8.38
CA HIS A 102 7.75 0.38 -9.09
C HIS A 102 9.21 0.73 -8.78
N LYS A 103 10.06 -0.29 -8.62
CA LYS A 103 11.48 -0.09 -8.32
C LYS A 103 12.27 0.39 -9.54
N THR A 104 12.27 1.69 -9.78
CA THR A 104 13.13 2.37 -10.78
C THR A 104 13.99 3.44 -10.12
N LYS A 105 15.07 3.87 -10.79
CA LYS A 105 15.95 4.93 -10.26
C LYS A 105 15.22 6.26 -10.18
N GLU A 106 14.36 6.54 -11.16
CA GLU A 106 13.55 7.74 -11.25
C GLU A 106 12.55 7.80 -10.09
N ASN A 107 11.87 6.69 -9.82
CA ASN A 107 10.92 6.61 -8.71
C ASN A 107 11.60 6.72 -7.34
N LEU A 108 12.82 6.17 -7.20
CA LEU A 108 13.60 6.36 -5.98
C LEU A 108 13.95 7.84 -5.76
N ALA A 109 14.39 8.54 -6.81
CA ALA A 109 14.73 9.95 -6.72
C ALA A 109 13.51 10.80 -6.32
N ILE A 110 12.35 10.55 -6.93
CA ILE A 110 11.08 11.21 -6.59
C ILE A 110 10.70 10.93 -5.13
N LEU A 111 10.78 9.67 -4.69
CA LEU A 111 10.47 9.30 -3.31
C LEU A 111 11.39 9.99 -2.30
N GLN A 112 12.68 10.09 -2.60
CA GLN A 112 13.65 10.78 -1.76
C GLN A 112 13.38 12.30 -1.68
N GLU A 113 12.93 12.90 -2.78
CA GLU A 113 12.53 14.31 -2.79
C GLU A 113 11.27 14.55 -1.97
N ILE A 114 10.23 13.74 -2.15
CA ILE A 114 9.00 13.77 -1.34
C ILE A 114 9.35 13.59 0.14
N GLN A 115 10.22 12.63 0.47
CA GLN A 115 10.66 12.40 1.84
C GLN A 115 11.32 13.64 2.46
N LYS A 116 12.19 14.35 1.72
CA LYS A 116 12.80 15.59 2.22
C LYS A 116 11.75 16.66 2.53
N ILE A 117 10.75 16.81 1.67
CA ILE A 117 9.66 17.78 1.85
C ILE A 117 8.85 17.44 3.12
N VAL A 118 8.51 16.16 3.31
CA VAL A 118 7.74 15.72 4.48
C VAL A 118 8.53 15.93 5.77
N LEU A 119 9.82 15.57 5.81
CA LEU A 119 10.67 15.79 6.99
C LEU A 119 10.82 17.28 7.32
N GLU A 120 10.94 18.14 6.31
CA GLU A 120 11.01 19.58 6.52
C GLU A 120 9.68 20.14 7.05
N LYS A 121 8.55 19.65 6.54
CA LYS A 121 7.22 19.99 7.06
C LYS A 121 7.10 19.63 8.54
N GLU A 122 7.42 18.40 8.94
CA GLU A 122 7.36 17.96 10.34
C GLU A 122 8.29 18.79 11.25
N ARG A 123 9.46 19.20 10.72
CA ARG A 123 10.38 20.09 11.44
C ARG A 123 9.79 21.48 11.67
N LEU A 124 9.07 22.02 10.69
CA LEU A 124 8.39 23.31 10.79
C LEU A 124 7.21 23.24 11.77
N GLU A 125 6.39 22.19 11.70
CA GLU A 125 5.28 21.96 12.65
C GLU A 125 5.79 21.89 14.10
N LYS A 126 6.89 21.16 14.36
CA LYS A 126 7.52 21.11 15.71
C LYS A 126 8.06 22.47 16.16
N LYS A 127 8.49 23.34 15.25
CA LYS A 127 8.94 24.70 15.60
C LYS A 127 7.76 25.60 15.92
N GLU A 128 6.68 25.50 15.15
CA GLU A 128 5.43 26.23 15.37
C GLU A 128 4.83 25.89 16.73
N GLU A 129 4.76 24.60 17.07
CA GLU A 129 4.27 24.12 18.37
C GLU A 129 5.09 24.73 19.52
N LYS A 130 6.43 24.67 19.44
CA LYS A 130 7.33 25.27 20.45
C LYS A 130 7.19 26.79 20.58
N LEU A 131 6.95 27.49 19.47
CA LEU A 131 6.74 28.94 19.50
C LEU A 131 5.41 29.28 20.16
N THR A 132 4.37 28.51 19.85
CA THR A 132 3.03 28.65 20.45
C THR A 132 3.05 28.39 21.95
N GLU A 133 3.74 27.34 22.38
CA GLU A 133 3.96 27.05 23.81
C GLU A 133 4.64 28.23 24.51
N LYS A 134 5.74 28.76 23.95
CA LYS A 134 6.42 29.92 24.53
C LYS A 134 5.52 31.16 24.61
N LEU A 135 4.72 31.41 23.57
CA LEU A 135 3.76 32.52 23.52
C LEU A 135 2.69 32.42 24.63
N THR A 136 2.33 31.21 25.05
CA THR A 136 1.32 31.00 26.10
C THR A 136 1.80 31.43 27.49
N TYR A 137 3.11 31.50 27.72
CA TYR A 137 3.70 31.87 29.02
C TYR A 137 4.24 33.29 29.08
N TYR A 138 4.24 34.04 27.97
CA TYR A 138 4.62 35.45 28.01
C TYR A 138 3.49 36.29 28.57
N THR A 139 3.83 37.14 29.53
CA THR A 139 2.96 38.22 30.00
C THR A 139 2.78 39.28 28.91
N TYR A 140 1.72 40.08 28.99
CA TYR A 140 1.48 41.18 28.06
C TYR A 140 2.68 42.14 27.93
N SER A 141 3.37 42.42 29.05
CA SER A 141 4.60 43.23 29.08
C SER A 141 5.73 42.63 28.26
N GLU A 142 5.92 41.31 28.35
CA GLU A 142 6.97 40.61 27.59
C GLU A 142 6.64 40.56 26.10
N LEU A 143 5.37 40.38 25.73
CA LEU A 143 4.93 40.48 24.34
C LEU A 143 5.08 41.89 23.76
N CYS A 144 4.82 42.94 24.55
CA CYS A 144 5.04 44.33 24.16
C CYS A 144 6.53 44.61 23.91
N LYS A 145 7.42 44.14 24.79
CA LYS A 145 8.88 44.24 24.61
C LYS A 145 9.39 43.52 23.36
N ILE A 146 8.88 42.32 23.07
CA ILE A 146 9.30 41.55 21.89
C ILE A 146 8.79 42.19 20.60
N SER A 147 7.58 42.76 20.60
CA SER A 147 6.97 43.40 19.42
C SER A 147 7.45 44.85 19.20
N GLY A 148 8.26 45.39 20.10
CA GLY A 148 8.73 46.79 20.04
C GLY A 148 7.62 47.80 20.34
N GLN A 149 6.52 47.36 20.95
CA GLN A 149 5.43 48.23 21.37
C GLN A 149 5.68 48.72 22.79
N THR A 150 5.38 49.99 23.03
CA THR A 150 5.38 50.56 24.38
C THR A 150 4.12 50.08 25.09
N GLU A 151 4.24 49.57 26.31
CA GLU A 151 3.05 49.28 27.13
C GLU A 151 2.24 50.57 27.25
N LEU A 152 0.94 50.51 26.92
CA LEU A 152 0.04 51.62 27.16
C LEU A 152 -0.20 51.67 28.67
N ASP A 153 0.39 52.67 29.33
CA ASP A 153 0.11 53.00 30.72
C ASP A 153 -1.40 53.27 30.86
N GLY A 154 -2.07 52.42 31.64
CA GLY A 154 -3.51 52.53 31.95
C GLY A 154 -3.81 53.66 32.93
#